data_AF-E2SA97-F1
#
_entry.id   AF-E2SA97-F1
#
_cell.length_a   1.000
_cell.length_b   1.000
_cell.length_c   1.000
_cell.angle_alpha   90.00
_cell.angle_beta   90.00
_cell.angle_gamma   90.00
#
_symmetry.space_group_name_H-M   'P 1'
#
loop_
_entity.id
_entity.type
_entity.pdbx_description
1 polymer ?
#
loop_
_entity_poly.entity_id
_entity_poly.type
_entity_poly.pdbx_seq_one_letter_code
_entity_poly.pdbx_strand_id
1 'polypeptide(L)'
;MFKPTHDADAASILFNLPGYRVLSAGRVDPDEASGRWVLVEATAVEGGCPDCGVISGRVHARPVQVVKDVPCGGTVVTVRVRKRRFVCAEGACSRRTFVEETDELPFRARFTTRELVKIPV
;
A
#
# COMPACT_ATOMS: atom_id res chain seq x y z
N MET A 1 -1.33 13.88 22.43
CA MET A 1 -1.10 13.79 20.97
C MET A 1 0.20 13.04 20.76
N PHE A 2 0.13 11.71 20.63
CA PHE A 2 1.32 10.88 20.47
C PHE A 2 1.89 11.10 19.07
N LYS A 3 3.09 11.68 19.01
CA LYS A 3 3.90 11.75 17.79
C LYS A 3 4.91 10.60 17.89
N PRO A 4 4.68 9.44 17.25
CA PRO A 4 5.64 8.35 17.31
C PRO A 4 6.96 8.80 16.69
N THR A 5 8.05 8.59 17.44
CA THR A 5 9.44 8.99 17.11
C THR A 5 10.22 7.85 16.43
N HIS A 6 9.54 6.82 15.93
CA HIS A 6 10.15 5.72 15.17
C HIS A 6 9.41 5.55 13.84
N ASP A 7 10.17 5.40 12.75
CA ASP A 7 9.67 5.31 11.37
C ASP A 7 8.89 4.01 11.05
N ALA A 8 8.82 3.05 11.97
CA ALA A 8 7.99 1.86 11.85
C ALA A 8 7.40 1.44 13.22
N ASP A 9 6.09 1.20 13.28
CA ASP A 9 5.44 0.62 14.44
C ASP A 9 5.70 -0.90 14.54
N ALA A 10 5.39 -1.50 15.69
CA ALA A 10 5.63 -2.92 15.94
C ALA A 10 4.93 -3.84 14.92
N ALA A 11 3.76 -3.45 14.39
CA ALA A 11 3.09 -4.24 13.37
C ALA A 11 3.83 -4.14 12.03
N SER A 12 4.29 -2.96 11.62
CA SER A 12 5.16 -2.81 10.43
C SER A 12 6.39 -3.72 10.46
N ILE A 13 7.01 -3.89 11.62
CA ILE A 13 8.15 -4.79 11.82
C ILE A 13 7.72 -6.26 11.64
N LEU A 14 6.62 -6.67 12.29
CA LEU A 14 6.15 -8.06 12.26
C LEU A 14 5.66 -8.52 10.88
N PHE A 15 5.06 -7.61 10.10
CA PHE A 15 4.63 -7.89 8.74
C PHE A 15 5.76 -7.76 7.71
N ASN A 16 6.95 -7.32 8.14
CA ASN A 16 8.13 -7.13 7.31
C ASN A 16 7.81 -6.39 6.01
N LEU A 17 7.08 -5.26 6.07
CA LEU A 17 6.66 -4.50 4.90
C LEU A 17 7.52 -3.24 4.67
N PRO A 18 8.75 -3.33 4.09
CA PRO A 18 9.48 -2.13 3.68
C PRO A 18 8.64 -1.27 2.73
N GLY A 19 8.72 0.05 2.89
CA GLY A 19 7.93 1.02 2.12
C GLY A 19 6.49 1.22 2.58
N TYR A 20 6.02 0.43 3.56
CA TYR A 20 4.63 0.48 4.04
C TYR A 20 4.55 0.57 5.57
N ARG A 21 3.58 1.35 6.04
CA ARG A 21 3.20 1.39 7.45
C ARG A 21 1.89 0.65 7.68
N VAL A 22 1.78 -0.05 8.81
CA VAL A 22 0.52 -0.66 9.24
C VAL A 22 -0.38 0.40 9.87
N LEU A 23 -1.63 0.44 9.45
CA LEU A 23 -2.65 1.34 9.97
C LEU A 23 -3.59 0.65 10.95
N SER A 24 -3.94 -0.60 10.66
CA SER A 24 -4.79 -1.43 11.51
C SER A 24 -4.67 -2.90 11.11
N ALA A 25 -4.97 -3.82 12.02
CA ALA A 25 -5.02 -5.25 11.75
C ALA A 25 -6.15 -5.91 12.54
N GLY A 26 -6.63 -7.06 12.07
CA GLY A 26 -7.70 -7.80 12.74
C GLY A 26 -7.69 -9.29 12.42
N ARG A 27 -8.52 -10.05 13.15
CA ARG A 27 -8.65 -11.52 13.01
C ARG A 27 -9.86 -11.96 12.17
N VAL A 28 -10.79 -11.05 11.94
CA VAL A 28 -11.98 -11.25 11.12
C VAL A 28 -11.96 -10.15 10.08
N ASP A 29 -11.77 -10.53 8.83
CA ASP A 29 -11.81 -9.61 7.71
C ASP A 29 -13.26 -9.10 7.52
N PRO A 30 -13.48 -7.78 7.37
CA PRO A 30 -14.81 -7.24 7.14
C PRO A 30 -15.52 -7.80 5.90
N ASP A 31 -14.76 -8.25 4.90
CA ASP A 31 -15.25 -8.67 3.58
C ASP A 31 -15.14 -10.21 3.35
N GLU A 32 -14.36 -10.92 4.16
CA GLU A 32 -14.28 -12.40 4.18
C GLU A 32 -14.62 -12.98 5.57
N ALA A 33 -15.46 -14.02 5.62
CA ALA A 33 -16.03 -14.59 6.84
C ALA A 33 -15.00 -15.11 7.88
N SER A 34 -13.73 -15.29 7.49
CA SER A 34 -12.65 -15.69 8.38
C SER A 34 -11.30 -15.36 7.76
N GLY A 35 -10.41 -14.74 8.52
CA GLY A 35 -9.05 -14.46 8.04
C GLY A 35 -8.42 -13.29 8.77
N ARG A 36 -7.12 -13.40 9.03
CA ARG A 36 -6.35 -12.25 9.51
C ARG A 36 -6.24 -11.22 8.38
N TRP A 37 -6.30 -9.95 8.73
CA TRP A 37 -6.12 -8.87 7.76
C TRP A 37 -5.26 -7.76 8.33
N VAL A 38 -4.64 -7.00 7.43
CA VAL A 38 -3.87 -5.81 7.74
C VAL A 38 -4.19 -4.71 6.73
N LEU A 39 -4.41 -3.49 7.21
CA LEU A 39 -4.50 -2.28 6.39
C LEU A 39 -3.16 -1.57 6.44
N VAL A 40 -2.60 -1.27 5.28
CA VAL A 40 -1.31 -0.63 5.13
C VAL A 40 -1.38 0.58 4.21
N GLU A 41 -0.40 1.46 4.32
CA GLU A 41 -0.27 2.65 3.47
C GLU A 41 1.21 2.89 3.18
N ALA A 42 1.53 3.33 1.97
CA ALA A 42 2.91 3.64 1.61
C ALA A 42 3.45 4.78 2.50
N THR A 43 4.71 4.66 2.93
CA THR A 43 5.39 5.66 3.76
C THR A 43 5.71 6.93 2.96
N ALA A 44 5.98 6.78 1.66
CA ALA A 44 6.10 7.90 0.74
C ALA A 44 4.84 8.78 0.80
N VAL A 45 5.03 10.11 0.88
CA VAL A 45 3.92 11.07 0.98
C VAL A 45 3.64 11.80 -0.33
N GLU A 46 4.46 11.56 -1.34
CA GLU A 46 4.40 12.15 -2.68
C GLU A 46 4.57 11.06 -3.73
N GLY A 47 4.06 11.32 -4.94
CA GLY A 47 4.25 10.45 -6.10
C GLY A 47 4.44 11.25 -7.38
N GLY A 48 5.14 10.66 -8.35
CA GLY A 48 5.29 11.23 -9.69
C GLY A 48 4.09 10.91 -10.57
N CYS A 49 3.58 11.91 -11.30
CA CYS A 49 2.57 11.68 -12.32
C CYS A 49 3.16 10.79 -13.43
N PRO A 50 2.53 9.67 -13.80
CA PRO A 50 3.09 8.76 -14.81
C PRO A 50 3.12 9.36 -16.23
N ASP A 51 2.32 10.39 -16.49
CA ASP A 51 2.22 11.00 -17.83
C ASP A 51 3.20 12.18 -18.02
N CYS A 52 3.53 12.92 -16.97
CA CYS A 52 4.38 14.13 -17.07
C CYS A 52 5.55 14.18 -16.07
N GLY A 53 5.67 13.20 -15.17
CA GLY A 53 6.74 13.12 -14.17
C GLY A 53 6.64 14.08 -12.98
N VAL A 54 5.72 15.06 -13.01
CA VAL A 54 5.59 16.03 -11.91
C VAL A 54 5.23 15.35 -10.60
N ILE A 55 6.01 15.64 -9.56
CA ILE A 55 5.82 15.14 -8.21
C ILE A 55 4.69 15.92 -7.53
N SER A 56 3.78 15.21 -6.88
CA SER A 56 2.69 15.81 -6.10
C SER A 56 2.43 15.06 -4.81
N GLY A 57 2.32 15.81 -3.72
CA GLY A 57 1.78 15.35 -2.43
C GLY A 57 0.30 15.68 -2.22
N ARG A 58 -0.38 16.33 -3.18
CA ARG A 58 -1.78 16.74 -3.03
C ARG A 58 -2.70 15.56 -3.19
N VAL A 59 -3.27 15.06 -2.09
CA VAL A 59 -4.17 13.89 -2.10
C VAL A 59 -5.60 14.29 -2.47
N HIS A 60 -6.11 13.73 -3.56
CA HIS A 60 -7.51 13.82 -3.99
C HIS A 60 -8.40 12.80 -3.29
N ALA A 61 -7.93 11.56 -3.15
CA ALA A 61 -8.68 10.46 -2.54
C ALA A 61 -7.74 9.38 -1.99
N ARG A 62 -8.28 8.47 -1.17
CA ARG A 62 -7.54 7.32 -0.62
C ARG A 62 -8.24 5.99 -0.93
N PRO A 63 -8.22 5.51 -2.19
CA PRO A 63 -8.81 4.22 -2.52
C PRO A 63 -8.11 3.08 -1.78
N VAL A 64 -8.87 2.06 -1.38
CA VAL A 64 -8.34 0.82 -0.79
C VAL A 64 -8.33 -0.26 -1.85
N GLN A 65 -7.19 -0.93 -2.00
CA GLN A 65 -6.99 -2.08 -2.88
C GLN A 65 -6.76 -3.31 -2.01
N VAL A 66 -7.56 -4.36 -2.20
CA VAL A 66 -7.36 -5.64 -1.52
C VAL A 66 -6.40 -6.48 -2.36
N VAL A 67 -5.31 -6.94 -1.75
CA VAL A 67 -4.39 -7.92 -2.33
C VAL A 67 -4.31 -9.13 -1.42
N LYS A 68 -4.35 -10.31 -2.02
CA LYS A 68 -4.15 -11.56 -1.28
C LYS A 68 -2.65 -11.72 -1.14
N ASP A 69 -2.12 -11.77 0.07
CA ASP A 69 -0.67 -11.75 0.24
C ASP A 69 -0.19 -12.50 1.49
N VAL A 70 1.10 -12.82 1.48
CA VAL A 70 1.98 -13.44 2.48
C VAL A 70 1.36 -14.30 3.60
N PRO A 71 1.79 -15.57 3.75
CA PRO A 71 1.62 -16.29 5.01
C PRO A 71 2.46 -15.65 6.14
N CYS A 72 1.83 -14.85 7.01
CA CYS A 72 2.48 -14.34 8.22
C CYS A 72 2.46 -15.42 9.31
N GLY A 73 3.63 -16.04 9.55
CA GLY A 73 3.74 -17.16 10.50
C GLY A 73 2.88 -18.36 10.10
N GLY A 74 2.79 -18.67 8.81
CA GLY A 74 2.06 -19.84 8.29
C GLY A 74 0.56 -19.67 8.10
N THR A 75 -0.01 -18.47 8.25
CA THR A 75 -1.42 -18.20 7.90
C THR A 75 -1.50 -17.10 6.87
N VAL A 76 -2.30 -17.32 5.83
CA VAL A 76 -2.63 -16.31 4.81
C VAL A 76 -3.24 -15.08 5.48
N VAL A 77 -2.76 -13.90 5.10
CA VAL A 77 -3.26 -12.62 5.61
C VAL A 77 -3.80 -11.79 4.45
N THR A 78 -5.03 -11.30 4.56
CA THR A 78 -5.56 -10.36 3.58
C THR A 78 -4.91 -9.00 3.78
N VAL A 79 -4.16 -8.52 2.78
CA VAL A 79 -3.50 -7.22 2.83
C VAL A 79 -4.37 -6.20 2.11
N ARG A 80 -4.77 -5.15 2.82
CA ARG A 80 -5.54 -4.03 2.30
C ARG A 80 -4.61 -2.85 2.17
N VAL A 81 -4.46 -2.29 0.98
CA VAL A 81 -3.56 -1.17 0.73
C VAL A 81 -4.35 0.09 0.49
N ARG A 82 -4.26 1.03 1.44
CA ARG A 82 -4.80 2.38 1.29
C ARG A 82 -3.85 3.20 0.45
N LYS A 83 -4.09 3.23 -0.86
CA LYS A 83 -3.30 4.00 -1.82
C LYS A 83 -3.68 5.47 -1.78
N ARG A 84 -2.75 6.38 -2.05
CA ARG A 84 -3.08 7.78 -2.34
C ARG A 84 -3.46 7.93 -3.81
N ARG A 85 -4.50 8.69 -4.08
CA ARG A 85 -4.75 9.28 -5.41
C ARG A 85 -4.34 10.73 -5.33
N PHE A 86 -3.30 11.12 -6.08
CA PHE A 86 -2.79 12.47 -6.12
C PHE A 86 -3.47 13.30 -7.20
N VAL A 87 -3.53 14.61 -7.00
CA VAL A 87 -3.82 15.62 -8.03
C VAL A 87 -2.52 15.97 -8.72
N CYS A 88 -2.46 15.89 -10.04
CA CYS A 88 -1.30 16.40 -10.78
C CYS A 88 -1.25 17.92 -10.69
N ALA A 89 -0.10 18.48 -10.31
CA ALA A 89 0.08 19.92 -10.20
C ALA A 89 0.32 20.60 -11.57
N GLU A 90 0.60 19.82 -12.61
CA GLU A 90 0.81 20.33 -13.97
C GLU A 90 -0.52 20.67 -14.65
N GLY A 91 -0.72 21.96 -14.92
CA GLY A 91 -1.95 22.48 -15.52
C GLY A 91 -2.18 22.01 -16.96
N ALA A 92 -1.11 21.78 -17.72
CA ALA A 92 -1.16 21.28 -19.09
C ALA A 92 -1.28 19.74 -19.18
N CYS A 93 -1.09 19.02 -18.07
CA CYS A 93 -1.19 17.57 -18.06
C CYS A 93 -2.66 17.13 -18.16
N SER A 94 -2.96 16.26 -19.13
CA SER A 94 -4.28 15.63 -19.29
C SER A 94 -4.66 14.77 -18.08
N ARG A 95 -3.65 14.15 -17.43
CA ARG A 95 -3.82 13.31 -16.24
C ARG A 95 -3.97 14.17 -14.99
N ARG A 96 -5.19 14.67 -14.77
CA ARG A 96 -5.57 15.49 -13.61
C ARG A 96 -5.36 14.80 -12.26
N THR A 97 -5.54 13.48 -12.21
CA THR A 97 -5.25 12.68 -11.01
C THR A 97 -4.57 11.37 -11.38
N PHE A 98 -3.78 10.83 -10.46
CA PHE A 98 -3.12 9.54 -10.63
C PHE A 98 -3.06 8.80 -9.30
N VAL A 99 -3.07 7.47 -9.37
CA VAL A 99 -2.97 6.63 -8.18
C VAL A 99 -1.49 6.37 -7.93
N GLU A 100 -1.10 6.38 -6.66
CA GLU A 100 0.23 6.01 -6.18
C GLU A 100 0.59 4.58 -6.59
N GLU A 101 1.80 4.44 -7.11
CA GLU A 101 2.42 3.17 -7.46
C GLU A 101 3.71 3.07 -6.65
N THR A 102 3.97 1.88 -6.11
CA THR A 102 5.25 1.56 -5.46
C THR A 102 5.83 0.34 -6.16
N ASP A 103 7.14 0.11 -6.00
CA ASP A 103 7.82 -1.05 -6.56
C ASP A 103 7.23 -2.37 -6.05
N GLU A 104 6.74 -2.38 -4.81
CA GLU A 104 6.09 -3.54 -4.19
C GLU A 104 4.64 -3.74 -4.65
N LEU A 105 3.97 -2.67 -5.11
CA LEU A 105 2.56 -2.72 -5.52
C LEU A 105 2.28 -1.84 -6.74
N PRO A 106 2.67 -2.31 -7.93
CA PRO A 106 2.43 -1.60 -9.18
C PRO A 106 0.93 -1.46 -9.47
N PHE A 107 0.59 -0.65 -10.47
CA PHE A 107 -0.79 -0.38 -10.83
C PHE A 107 -1.60 -1.67 -11.03
N ARG A 108 -2.72 -1.79 -10.30
CA ARG A 108 -3.67 -2.92 -10.38
C ARG A 108 -3.08 -4.30 -10.04
N ALA A 109 -1.93 -4.36 -9.37
CA ALA A 109 -1.36 -5.63 -8.91
C ALA A 109 -2.34 -6.39 -7.99
N ARG A 110 -2.47 -7.71 -8.18
CA ARG A 110 -3.32 -8.56 -7.32
C ARG A 110 -2.56 -9.18 -6.14
N PHE A 111 -1.23 -9.12 -6.20
CA PHE A 111 -0.26 -9.61 -5.24
C PHE A 111 0.83 -8.54 -5.08
N THR A 112 1.54 -8.51 -3.95
CA THR A 112 2.76 -7.70 -3.89
C THR A 112 3.87 -8.38 -4.68
N THR A 113 4.82 -7.61 -5.21
CA THR A 113 5.93 -8.15 -6.05
C THR A 113 6.94 -9.00 -5.28
N ARG A 114 6.72 -9.19 -3.97
CA ARG A 114 7.54 -10.00 -3.07
C ARG A 114 7.42 -11.51 -3.36
N GLU A 115 6.37 -11.91 -4.06
CA GLU A 115 6.14 -13.28 -4.55
C GLU A 115 6.81 -13.56 -5.92
N LEU A 116 7.74 -12.73 -6.40
CA LEU A 116 8.55 -13.06 -7.58
C LEU A 116 9.91 -13.67 -7.23
N VAL A 117 10.17 -13.99 -5.96
CA VAL A 117 11.26 -14.92 -5.58
C VAL A 117 10.72 -16.34 -5.64
N LYS A 118 10.81 -16.90 -6.86
CA LYS A 118 10.88 -18.34 -7.22
C LYS A 118 10.47 -19.32 -6.11
N ILE A 119 9.30 -19.92 -6.25
CA ILE A 119 9.10 -21.32 -5.83
C ILE A 119 9.82 -22.15 -6.91
N PRO A 120 10.98 -22.78 -6.65
CA PRO A 120 11.46 -23.81 -7.56
C PRO A 120 10.47 -24.98 -7.47
N VAL A 121 9.95 -25.38 -8.63
CA VAL A 121 9.35 -26.71 -8.82
C VAL A 121 10.40 -27.80 -8.64
#